data_AF-A0A2N3VMS9-F1
#
_entry.id   AF-A0A2N3VMS9-F1
#
_cell.length_a   1.000
_cell.length_b   1.000
_cell.length_c   1.000
_cell.angle_alpha   90.00
_cell.angle_beta   90.00
_cell.angle_gamma   90.00
#
_symmetry.space_group_name_H-M   'P 1'
#
loop_
_entity.id
_entity.type
_entity.pdbx_description
1 polymer ?
#
loop_
_entity_poly.entity_id
_entity_poly.type
_entity_poly.pdbx_seq_one_letter_code
_entity_poly.pdbx_strand_id
1 'polypeptide(L)'
;MVGCIIKGMTSQTSLHDLARTHLPADMAARWLTLLRPGAGLAKAEPGEPLAGRLGGAPELPEGEEWPVWEGQGPLAFVARVDCAALPVHVLDIPLPADGTLSFFYFDGQIDDGEAFVAPDEPETWAGARVIYAPAGAKVTERPTPAGLEAYPEVPLTARLEPTAPDIWHPVVERTVGVDPRGEGWPSAFTDALYDHSAGPGHRVGGHADPVQNPVEFEVAHGVLGKDVRWDDPRVAEEAERWVLLAQFDTDDDADMMWGDCGALYWLIRPQDLAERRFDRAMCTMQCC
;
A
#
# COMPACT_ATOMS: atom_id res chain seq x y z
N MET A 1 23.21 -9.13 2.07
CA MET A 1 22.87 -10.24 1.16
C MET A 1 21.74 -11.00 1.85
N VAL A 2 20.52 -10.47 1.75
CA VAL A 2 19.33 -11.13 2.26
C VAL A 2 18.88 -12.05 1.14
N GLY A 3 18.86 -13.35 1.40
CA GLY A 3 18.44 -14.33 0.42
C GLY A 3 16.94 -14.21 0.19
N CYS A 4 16.55 -14.05 -1.06
CA CYS A 4 15.16 -14.17 -1.50
C CYS A 4 14.70 -15.62 -1.19
N ILE A 5 13.88 -15.77 -0.14
CA ILE A 5 13.25 -17.02 0.26
C ILE A 5 11.75 -16.82 0.07
N ILE A 6 11.20 -17.59 -0.87
CA ILE A 6 9.79 -17.66 -1.26
C ILE A 6 8.89 -17.75 0.00
N LYS A 7 7.96 -16.79 0.18
CA LYS A 7 6.98 -16.77 1.29
C LYS A 7 6.22 -18.11 1.35
N GLY A 8 6.20 -18.74 2.53
CA GLY A 8 5.69 -20.10 2.76
C GLY A 8 4.16 -20.20 2.97
N MET A 9 3.68 -21.43 3.10
CA MET A 9 2.24 -21.83 3.17
C MET A 9 1.44 -21.14 4.30
N THR A 10 0.16 -20.82 4.00
CA THR A 10 -0.86 -20.23 4.88
C THR A 10 -0.85 -20.72 6.33
N SER A 11 -0.46 -19.85 7.27
CA SER A 11 -0.71 -20.05 8.70
C SER A 11 -2.08 -19.48 9.07
N GLN A 12 -3.00 -20.33 9.57
CA GLN A 12 -4.29 -19.89 10.14
C GLN A 12 -4.15 -19.15 11.48
N THR A 13 -2.92 -18.93 11.95
CA THR A 13 -2.62 -18.34 13.25
C THR A 13 -2.76 -16.82 13.16
N SER A 14 -3.56 -16.21 14.04
CA SER A 14 -3.74 -14.75 14.03
C SER A 14 -2.48 -14.01 14.48
N LEU A 15 -2.30 -12.75 14.06
CA LEU A 15 -1.24 -11.86 14.60
C LEU A 15 -1.24 -11.80 16.14
N HIS A 16 -2.42 -11.96 16.75
CA HIS A 16 -2.54 -11.99 18.21
C HIS A 16 -1.91 -13.24 18.82
N ASP A 17 -2.14 -14.39 18.19
CA ASP A 17 -1.62 -15.68 18.64
C ASP A 17 -0.12 -15.78 18.38
N LEU A 18 0.36 -15.26 17.24
CA LEU A 18 1.78 -15.15 16.93
C LEU A 18 2.53 -14.37 18.02
N ALA A 19 2.03 -13.18 18.37
CA ALA A 19 2.62 -12.35 19.41
C ALA A 19 2.63 -13.06 20.78
N ARG A 20 1.51 -13.67 21.19
CA ARG A 20 1.43 -14.36 22.50
C ARG A 20 2.25 -15.65 22.57
N THR A 21 2.48 -16.30 21.43
CA THR A 21 3.23 -17.55 21.35
C THR A 21 4.73 -17.31 21.35
N HIS A 22 5.19 -16.29 20.61
CA HIS A 22 6.62 -16.13 20.31
C HIS A 22 7.30 -14.95 21.02
N LEU A 23 6.54 -14.03 21.64
CA LEU A 23 7.11 -12.89 22.39
C LEU A 23 6.98 -13.09 23.91
N PRO A 24 7.93 -12.56 24.72
CA PRO A 24 7.72 -12.38 26.15
C PRO A 24 6.44 -11.59 26.43
N ALA A 25 5.75 -11.90 27.54
CA ALA A 25 4.40 -11.40 27.79
C ALA A 25 4.26 -9.87 27.79
N ASP A 26 5.26 -9.15 28.32
CA ASP A 26 5.31 -7.69 28.33
C ASP A 26 5.58 -7.11 26.93
N MET A 27 6.40 -7.79 26.13
CA MET A 27 6.69 -7.43 24.75
C MET A 27 5.48 -7.69 23.86
N ALA A 28 4.83 -8.84 24.01
CA ALA A 28 3.57 -9.18 23.36
C ALA A 28 2.49 -8.13 23.66
N ALA A 29 2.32 -7.75 24.94
CA ALA A 29 1.33 -6.75 25.33
C ALA A 29 1.57 -5.41 24.62
N ARG A 30 2.82 -4.96 24.50
CA ARG A 30 3.20 -3.71 23.81
C ARG A 30 3.04 -3.82 22.30
N TRP A 31 3.49 -4.92 21.69
CA TRP A 31 3.30 -5.20 20.27
C TRP A 31 1.82 -5.19 19.86
N LEU A 32 0.96 -5.84 20.65
CA LEU A 32 -0.48 -5.90 20.36
C LEU A 32 -1.16 -4.53 20.35
N THR A 33 -0.60 -3.51 21.02
CA THR A 33 -1.12 -2.13 20.94
C THR A 33 -0.81 -1.45 19.60
N LEU A 34 0.11 -2.01 18.81
CA LEU A 34 0.49 -1.51 17.50
C LEU A 34 -0.38 -2.07 16.38
N LEU A 35 -1.21 -3.08 16.64
CA LEU A 35 -2.06 -3.65 15.59
C LEU A 35 -3.12 -2.63 15.16
N ARG A 36 -3.28 -2.47 13.85
CA ARG A 36 -4.24 -1.53 13.26
C ARG A 36 -5.25 -2.27 12.38
N PRO A 37 -6.52 -1.84 12.36
CA PRO A 37 -7.50 -2.40 11.44
C PRO A 37 -7.19 -1.96 10.00
N GLY A 38 -7.00 -2.93 9.10
CA GLY A 38 -6.93 -2.75 7.66
C GLY A 38 -8.12 -3.38 6.96
N ALA A 39 -8.42 -2.93 5.75
CA ALA A 39 -9.34 -3.60 4.85
C ALA A 39 -8.52 -4.38 3.82
N GLY A 40 -8.32 -5.68 4.08
CA GLY A 40 -7.72 -6.59 3.11
C GLY A 40 -8.66 -6.77 1.91
N LEU A 41 -8.12 -6.69 0.71
CA LEU A 41 -8.85 -6.83 -0.55
C LEU A 41 -8.46 -8.17 -1.18
N ALA A 42 -9.46 -8.97 -1.51
CA ALA A 42 -9.25 -10.25 -2.17
C ALA A 42 -10.20 -10.38 -3.36
N LYS A 43 -9.84 -11.22 -4.34
CA LYS A 43 -10.74 -11.58 -5.43
C LYS A 43 -12.10 -12.01 -4.87
N ALA A 44 -13.15 -11.38 -5.38
CA ALA A 44 -14.51 -11.65 -4.96
C ALA A 44 -15.02 -12.95 -5.57
N GLU A 45 -15.58 -13.81 -4.73
CA GLU A 45 -16.33 -14.97 -5.19
C GLU A 45 -17.75 -14.60 -5.63
N PRO A 46 -18.40 -15.40 -6.48
CA PRO A 46 -19.77 -15.12 -6.93
C PRO A 46 -20.75 -14.91 -5.76
N GLY A 47 -21.34 -13.71 -5.70
CA GLY A 47 -22.34 -13.34 -4.69
C GLY A 47 -21.76 -12.61 -3.47
N GLU A 48 -20.45 -12.43 -3.39
CA GLU A 48 -19.84 -11.58 -2.36
C GLU A 48 -20.07 -10.09 -2.64
N PRO A 49 -20.16 -9.24 -1.61
CA PRO A 49 -20.22 -7.80 -1.79
C PRO A 49 -18.91 -7.30 -2.41
N LEU A 50 -19.03 -6.52 -3.47
CA LEU A 50 -17.88 -5.91 -4.13
C LEU A 50 -17.44 -4.67 -3.36
N ALA A 51 -16.12 -4.54 -3.19
CA ALA A 51 -15.46 -3.36 -2.63
C ALA A 51 -14.62 -2.61 -3.66
N GLY A 52 -14.41 -3.17 -4.84
CA GLY A 52 -13.57 -2.59 -5.86
C GLY A 52 -13.24 -3.56 -6.98
N ARG A 53 -12.20 -3.23 -7.73
CA ARG A 53 -11.58 -4.12 -8.73
C ARG A 53 -10.12 -3.74 -8.97
N LEU A 54 -9.33 -4.70 -9.41
CA LEU A 54 -8.09 -4.47 -10.14
C LEU A 54 -8.39 -4.30 -11.63
N GLY A 55 -7.60 -3.52 -12.35
CA GLY A 55 -7.61 -3.42 -13.81
C GLY A 55 -8.96 -3.06 -14.44
N GLY A 56 -9.06 -3.33 -15.74
CA GLY A 56 -10.20 -2.97 -16.58
C GLY A 56 -10.17 -1.51 -17.05
N ALA A 57 -11.33 -1.00 -17.49
CA ALA A 57 -11.46 0.40 -17.88
C ALA A 57 -11.90 1.24 -16.67
N PRO A 58 -11.19 2.34 -16.33
CA PRO A 58 -11.61 3.19 -15.23
C PRO A 58 -12.82 4.04 -15.61
N GLU A 59 -13.67 4.32 -14.63
CA GLU A 59 -14.67 5.39 -14.72
C GLU A 59 -14.07 6.65 -14.09
N LEU A 60 -13.91 7.71 -14.89
CA LEU A 60 -13.37 8.99 -14.42
C LEU A 60 -14.46 10.07 -14.38
N PRO A 61 -14.38 11.04 -13.46
CA PRO A 61 -15.27 12.20 -13.45
C PRO A 61 -15.35 12.91 -14.80
N GLU A 62 -16.51 13.48 -15.12
CA GLU A 62 -16.68 14.28 -16.34
C GLU A 62 -15.70 15.47 -16.35
N GLY A 63 -14.92 15.61 -17.42
CA GLY A 63 -13.87 16.63 -17.54
C GLY A 63 -12.50 16.22 -17.00
N GLU A 64 -12.42 15.11 -16.25
CA GLU A 64 -11.13 14.54 -15.85
C GLU A 64 -10.48 13.84 -17.05
N GLU A 65 -9.26 14.25 -17.37
CA GLU A 65 -8.43 13.63 -18.40
C GLU A 65 -7.75 12.37 -17.87
N TRP A 66 -7.25 11.53 -18.78
CA TRP A 66 -6.47 10.37 -18.37
C TRP A 66 -5.15 10.83 -17.70
N PRO A 67 -4.75 10.27 -16.54
CA PRO A 67 -3.48 10.62 -15.90
C PRO A 67 -2.27 10.43 -16.80
N VAL A 68 -1.45 11.46 -16.95
CA VAL A 68 -0.21 11.44 -17.76
C VAL A 68 0.96 11.95 -16.92
N TRP A 69 2.09 11.27 -17.01
CA TRP A 69 3.39 11.78 -16.59
C TRP A 69 4.00 12.53 -17.78
N GLU A 70 4.03 13.85 -17.68
CA GLU A 70 4.56 14.72 -18.74
C GLU A 70 5.98 14.32 -19.15
N GLY A 71 6.18 14.09 -20.45
CA GLY A 71 7.44 13.63 -21.01
C GLY A 71 7.63 12.11 -21.05
N GLN A 72 6.84 11.33 -20.29
CA GLN A 72 6.91 9.87 -20.27
C GLN A 72 5.70 9.23 -20.96
N GLY A 73 4.48 9.51 -20.51
CA GLY A 73 3.27 8.92 -21.10
C GLY A 73 2.10 8.76 -20.14
N PRO A 74 0.98 8.21 -20.62
CA PRO A 74 -0.17 7.86 -19.78
C PRO A 74 0.20 6.80 -18.72
N LEU A 75 -0.42 6.90 -17.55
CA LEU A 75 -0.25 5.93 -16.48
C LEU A 75 -1.21 4.74 -16.70
N ALA A 76 -0.80 3.54 -16.34
CA ALA A 76 -1.67 2.37 -16.29
C ALA A 76 -2.70 2.50 -15.15
N PHE A 77 -3.92 2.03 -15.40
CA PHE A 77 -4.95 1.96 -14.36
C PHE A 77 -4.76 0.70 -13.53
N VAL A 78 -4.45 0.88 -12.25
CA VAL A 78 -4.13 -0.23 -11.34
C VAL A 78 -5.41 -0.77 -10.71
N ALA A 79 -6.16 0.08 -10.01
CA ALA A 79 -7.30 -0.40 -9.25
C ALA A 79 -8.32 0.70 -8.98
N ARG A 80 -9.53 0.27 -8.66
CA ARG A 80 -10.60 1.09 -8.12
C ARG A 80 -11.11 0.51 -6.82
N VAL A 81 -11.36 1.39 -5.85
CA VAL A 81 -11.97 1.04 -4.57
C VAL A 81 -13.20 1.91 -4.32
N ASP A 82 -14.32 1.29 -3.96
CA ASP A 82 -15.53 1.96 -3.49
C ASP A 82 -15.44 2.20 -1.99
N CYS A 83 -15.34 3.47 -1.59
CA CYS A 83 -15.23 3.85 -0.19
C CYS A 83 -16.44 3.44 0.65
N ALA A 84 -17.65 3.41 0.06
CA ALA A 84 -18.87 3.04 0.77
C ALA A 84 -18.94 1.53 1.08
N ALA A 85 -18.15 0.72 0.36
CA ALA A 85 -18.07 -0.72 0.56
C ALA A 85 -17.01 -1.14 1.59
N LEU A 86 -16.21 -0.20 2.08
CA LEU A 86 -15.17 -0.45 3.08
C LEU A 86 -15.70 -0.26 4.51
N PRO A 87 -15.10 -0.92 5.52
CA PRO A 87 -15.45 -0.75 6.92
C PRO A 87 -14.90 0.57 7.51
N VAL A 88 -15.23 1.72 6.89
CA VAL A 88 -14.65 3.05 7.18
C VAL A 88 -14.78 3.52 8.62
N HIS A 89 -15.77 3.02 9.37
CA HIS A 89 -15.96 3.34 10.79
C HIS A 89 -15.02 2.57 11.73
N VAL A 90 -14.41 1.50 11.23
CA VAL A 90 -13.47 0.66 11.99
C VAL A 90 -12.04 0.95 11.59
N LEU A 91 -11.79 1.30 10.32
CA LEU A 91 -10.47 1.77 9.89
C LEU A 91 -10.04 3.00 10.69
N ASP A 92 -8.75 3.08 11.01
CA ASP A 92 -8.19 4.14 11.85
C ASP A 92 -7.57 5.29 11.02
N ILE A 93 -8.06 5.44 9.78
CA ILE A 93 -7.73 6.53 8.87
C ILE A 93 -9.01 7.27 8.46
N PRO A 94 -8.96 8.59 8.19
CA PRO A 94 -10.14 9.38 7.83
C PRO A 94 -10.56 9.19 6.37
N LEU A 95 -10.77 7.94 5.94
CA LEU A 95 -11.21 7.60 4.59
C LEU A 95 -12.60 8.23 4.31
N PRO A 96 -12.88 8.72 3.09
CA PRO A 96 -14.23 9.14 2.73
C PRO A 96 -15.25 8.04 3.01
N ALA A 97 -16.45 8.40 3.47
CA ALA A 97 -17.52 7.42 3.71
C ALA A 97 -18.22 6.96 2.41
N ASP A 98 -17.98 7.66 1.32
CA ASP A 98 -18.59 7.43 0.01
C ASP A 98 -17.67 7.88 -1.12
N GLY A 99 -18.07 7.53 -2.35
CA GLY A 99 -17.32 7.82 -3.55
C GLY A 99 -16.30 6.73 -3.87
N THR A 100 -15.46 7.01 -4.83
CA THR A 100 -14.54 6.03 -5.41
C THR A 100 -13.13 6.59 -5.47
N LEU A 101 -12.14 5.78 -5.12
CA LEU A 101 -10.72 6.03 -5.39
C LEU A 101 -10.27 5.20 -6.60
N SER A 102 -9.61 5.84 -7.55
CA SER A 102 -8.97 5.20 -8.71
C SER A 102 -7.47 5.45 -8.66
N PHE A 103 -6.69 4.37 -8.75
CA PHE A 103 -5.23 4.38 -8.61
C PHE A 103 -4.58 4.15 -9.98
N PHE A 104 -3.56 4.95 -10.28
CA PHE A 104 -2.83 4.93 -11.53
C PHE A 104 -1.32 4.96 -11.27
N TYR A 105 -0.56 4.19 -12.04
CA TYR A 105 0.89 4.06 -11.90
C TYR A 105 1.56 3.95 -13.27
N PHE A 106 2.74 4.54 -13.42
CA PHE A 106 3.57 4.40 -14.62
C PHE A 106 4.40 3.11 -14.49
N ASP A 107 3.95 2.05 -15.15
CA ASP A 107 4.40 0.67 -14.95
C ASP A 107 5.47 0.20 -15.96
N GLY A 108 5.92 1.10 -16.83
CA GLY A 108 6.97 0.81 -17.80
C GLY A 108 6.49 0.20 -19.13
N GLN A 109 5.18 0.02 -19.35
CA GLN A 109 4.66 -0.55 -20.61
C GLN A 109 5.06 0.25 -21.87
N ILE A 110 5.28 1.56 -21.73
CA ILE A 110 5.51 2.47 -22.86
C ILE A 110 6.99 2.61 -23.21
N ASP A 111 7.88 2.44 -22.23
CA ASP A 111 9.30 2.72 -22.32
C ASP A 111 10.16 1.52 -21.92
N ASP A 112 9.57 0.32 -21.89
CA ASP A 112 10.22 -0.93 -21.48
C ASP A 112 10.84 -0.85 -20.07
N GLY A 113 10.27 -0.03 -19.17
CA GLY A 113 10.70 0.12 -17.78
C GLY A 113 11.93 1.00 -17.59
N GLU A 114 12.24 1.89 -18.55
CA GLU A 114 13.35 2.85 -18.43
C GLU A 114 13.10 3.90 -17.33
N ALA A 115 11.87 4.43 -17.23
CA ALA A 115 11.49 5.37 -16.18
C ALA A 115 10.90 4.63 -14.97
N PHE A 116 11.22 5.14 -13.77
CA PHE A 116 10.78 4.57 -12.51
C PHE A 116 10.29 5.66 -11.56
N VAL A 117 9.24 5.35 -10.78
CA VAL A 117 8.71 6.27 -9.77
C VAL A 117 9.49 6.06 -8.47
N ALA A 118 10.36 7.02 -8.15
CA ALA A 118 11.20 6.99 -6.97
C ALA A 118 10.78 8.11 -6.00
N PRO A 119 10.42 7.81 -4.74
CA PRO A 119 9.97 8.82 -3.78
C PRO A 119 11.04 9.87 -3.48
N ASP A 120 12.33 9.55 -3.61
CA ASP A 120 13.47 10.47 -3.43
C ASP A 120 13.81 11.32 -4.67
N GLU A 121 13.10 11.13 -5.78
CA GLU A 121 13.22 11.91 -7.02
C GLU A 121 11.90 12.65 -7.32
N PRO A 122 11.72 13.89 -6.86
CA PRO A 122 10.47 14.65 -7.00
C PRO A 122 9.95 14.79 -8.43
N GLU A 123 10.85 14.78 -9.42
CA GLU A 123 10.53 14.78 -10.85
C GLU A 123 9.76 13.54 -11.31
N THR A 124 9.82 12.44 -10.55
CA THR A 124 9.16 11.17 -10.86
C THR A 124 7.80 10.99 -10.20
N TRP A 125 7.46 11.82 -9.21
CA TRP A 125 6.18 11.73 -8.48
C TRP A 125 4.96 11.90 -9.39
N ALA A 126 5.16 12.42 -10.60
CA ALA A 126 4.12 12.48 -11.62
C ALA A 126 3.67 11.11 -12.15
N GLY A 127 4.49 10.07 -12.00
CA GLY A 127 4.21 8.70 -12.44
C GLY A 127 3.25 7.92 -11.54
N ALA A 128 2.70 8.51 -10.48
CA ALA A 128 1.63 7.88 -9.69
C ALA A 128 0.50 8.88 -9.39
N ARG A 129 -0.76 8.44 -9.50
CA ARG A 129 -1.93 9.30 -9.29
C ARG A 129 -3.06 8.57 -8.57
N VAL A 130 -3.77 9.31 -7.72
CA VAL A 130 -5.02 8.89 -7.09
C VAL A 130 -6.10 9.90 -7.44
N ILE A 131 -7.18 9.43 -8.06
CA ILE A 131 -8.34 10.26 -8.40
C ILE A 131 -9.50 9.85 -7.49
N TYR A 132 -10.13 10.84 -6.85
CA TYR A 132 -11.36 10.65 -6.09
C TYR A 132 -12.57 11.16 -6.87
N ALA A 133 -13.54 10.27 -7.09
CA ALA A 133 -14.85 10.63 -7.61
C ALA A 133 -15.87 10.64 -6.46
N PRO A 134 -16.44 11.79 -6.07
CA PRO A 134 -17.48 11.86 -5.05
C PRO A 134 -18.71 11.03 -5.42
N ALA A 135 -19.45 10.52 -4.42
CA ALA A 135 -20.70 9.82 -4.69
C ALA A 135 -21.68 10.70 -5.47
N GLY A 136 -22.28 10.13 -6.53
CA GLY A 136 -23.19 10.84 -7.43
C GLY A 136 -22.51 11.77 -8.44
N ALA A 137 -21.17 11.88 -8.45
CA ALA A 137 -20.46 12.52 -9.54
C ALA A 137 -20.78 11.80 -10.86
N LYS A 138 -20.95 12.57 -11.93
CA LYS A 138 -21.06 11.99 -13.27
C LYS A 138 -19.69 11.46 -13.66
N VAL A 139 -19.63 10.16 -13.92
CA VAL A 139 -18.44 9.49 -14.40
C VAL A 139 -18.69 8.91 -15.78
N THR A 140 -17.62 8.72 -16.53
CA THR A 140 -17.68 8.04 -17.82
C THR A 140 -16.50 7.09 -17.90
N GLU A 141 -16.77 5.87 -18.36
CA GLU A 141 -15.73 4.91 -18.68
C GLU A 141 -14.76 5.52 -19.70
N ARG A 142 -13.46 5.41 -19.43
CA ARG A 142 -12.41 5.90 -20.32
C ARG A 142 -11.72 4.71 -20.98
N PRO A 143 -11.64 4.67 -22.32
CA PRO A 143 -10.88 3.62 -22.99
C PRO A 143 -9.40 3.78 -22.68
N THR A 144 -8.71 2.65 -22.56
CA THR A 144 -7.27 2.62 -22.35
C THR A 144 -6.53 3.38 -23.48
N PRO A 145 -5.63 4.30 -23.14
CA PRO A 145 -4.85 5.04 -24.14
C PRO A 145 -4.01 4.14 -25.05
N ALA A 146 -3.72 4.63 -26.25
CA ALA A 146 -2.82 3.93 -27.17
C ALA A 146 -1.42 3.76 -26.53
N GLY A 147 -0.84 2.58 -26.69
CA GLY A 147 0.46 2.21 -26.11
C GLY A 147 0.37 1.53 -24.75
N LEU A 148 -0.80 1.53 -24.10
CA LEU A 148 -1.07 0.74 -22.90
C LEU A 148 -1.96 -0.45 -23.22
N GLU A 149 -1.68 -1.57 -22.59
CA GLU A 149 -2.59 -2.69 -22.43
C GLU A 149 -3.27 -2.58 -21.06
N ALA A 150 -4.59 -2.73 -21.04
CA ALA A 150 -5.33 -2.71 -19.79
C ALA A 150 -5.06 -4.01 -19.02
N TYR A 151 -4.74 -3.90 -17.73
CA TYR A 151 -4.75 -5.07 -16.87
C TYR A 151 -6.13 -5.75 -16.87
N PRO A 152 -6.21 -7.08 -16.85
CA PRO A 152 -7.44 -7.82 -16.62
C PRO A 152 -8.26 -7.28 -15.44
N GLU A 153 -9.57 -7.25 -15.59
CA GLU A 153 -10.47 -6.87 -14.51
C GLU A 153 -10.61 -8.03 -13.50
N VAL A 154 -10.25 -7.77 -12.24
CA VAL A 154 -10.46 -8.70 -11.13
C VAL A 154 -11.38 -8.05 -10.10
N PRO A 155 -12.63 -8.51 -9.91
CA PRO A 155 -13.52 -7.94 -8.90
C PRO A 155 -12.98 -8.25 -7.51
N LEU A 156 -13.04 -7.26 -6.61
CA LEU A 156 -12.51 -7.37 -5.24
C LEU A 156 -13.63 -7.30 -4.21
N THR A 157 -13.50 -8.07 -3.13
CA THR A 157 -14.27 -7.93 -1.88
C THR A 157 -13.34 -7.45 -0.76
N ALA A 158 -13.90 -6.80 0.26
CA ALA A 158 -13.13 -6.31 1.41
C ALA A 158 -13.41 -7.13 2.67
N ARG A 159 -12.35 -7.43 3.41
CA ARG A 159 -12.41 -8.08 4.72
C ARG A 159 -11.64 -7.24 5.74
N LEU A 160 -12.24 -7.04 6.91
CA LEU A 160 -11.55 -6.40 8.01
C LEU A 160 -10.50 -7.38 8.58
N GLU A 161 -9.27 -6.91 8.71
CA GLU A 161 -8.16 -7.69 9.26
C GLU A 161 -7.29 -6.84 10.20
N PRO A 162 -6.67 -7.45 11.23
CA PRO A 162 -5.59 -6.80 11.93
C PRO A 162 -4.35 -6.78 11.03
N THR A 163 -3.66 -5.65 11.02
CA THR A 163 -2.36 -5.48 10.36
C THR A 163 -1.31 -5.15 11.42
N ALA A 164 -0.06 -5.51 11.17
CA ALA A 164 1.07 -5.22 12.04
C ALA A 164 2.06 -4.29 11.34
N PRO A 165 2.77 -3.41 12.06
CA PRO A 165 3.86 -2.65 11.47
C PRO A 165 5.01 -3.58 11.11
N ASP A 166 5.81 -3.17 10.13
CA ASP A 166 7.13 -3.76 9.95
C ASP A 166 7.98 -3.59 11.23
N ILE A 167 8.79 -4.60 11.55
CA ILE A 167 9.57 -4.65 12.79
C ILE A 167 10.62 -3.54 12.88
N TRP A 168 10.96 -2.91 11.76
CA TRP A 168 11.90 -1.79 11.67
C TRP A 168 11.22 -0.41 11.65
N HIS A 169 9.88 -0.35 11.70
CA HIS A 169 9.17 0.92 11.74
C HIS A 169 9.43 1.70 13.05
N PRO A 170 9.60 3.04 13.04
CA PRO A 170 9.95 3.84 14.24
C PRO A 170 8.99 3.66 15.42
N VAL A 171 7.69 3.49 15.13
CA VAL A 171 6.65 3.22 16.14
C VAL A 171 6.97 1.98 17.00
N VAL A 172 7.64 0.98 16.40
CA VAL A 172 7.98 -0.28 17.06
C VAL A 172 9.08 -0.04 18.09
N GLU A 173 10.16 0.64 17.71
CA GLU A 173 11.24 0.99 18.63
C GLU A 173 10.69 1.78 19.83
N ARG A 174 9.89 2.82 19.55
CA ARG A 174 9.29 3.68 20.58
C ARG A 174 8.37 2.92 21.55
N THR A 175 7.59 1.97 21.05
CA THR A 175 6.52 1.32 21.83
C THR A 175 6.99 0.04 22.49
N VAL A 176 7.74 -0.80 21.76
CA VAL A 176 8.22 -2.10 22.22
C VAL A 176 9.58 -1.97 22.92
N GLY A 177 10.35 -0.90 22.64
CA GLY A 177 11.64 -0.66 23.29
C GLY A 177 12.73 -1.61 22.83
N VAL A 178 12.59 -2.18 21.63
CA VAL A 178 13.59 -3.04 20.98
C VAL A 178 14.24 -2.23 19.87
N ASP A 179 15.57 -2.17 19.86
CA ASP A 179 16.31 -1.58 18.74
C ASP A 179 16.04 -2.41 17.47
N PRO A 180 15.41 -1.84 16.44
CA PRO A 180 15.11 -2.54 15.20
C PRO A 180 16.38 -3.04 14.47
N ARG A 181 17.54 -2.44 14.74
CA ARG A 181 18.84 -2.80 14.13
C ARG A 181 19.67 -3.76 15.00
N GLY A 182 19.13 -4.23 16.12
CA GLY A 182 19.84 -5.07 17.11
C GLY A 182 19.28 -6.48 17.32
N GLU A 183 19.90 -7.26 18.22
CA GLU A 183 19.53 -8.65 18.59
C GLU A 183 18.34 -8.73 19.58
N GLY A 184 17.25 -7.98 19.33
CA GLY A 184 16.15 -7.88 20.30
C GLY A 184 14.89 -8.69 19.98
N TRP A 185 14.74 -9.14 18.73
CA TRP A 185 13.56 -9.91 18.31
C TRP A 185 13.81 -11.42 18.41
N PRO A 186 12.90 -12.20 19.04
CA PRO A 186 12.93 -13.66 18.94
C PRO A 186 12.80 -14.07 17.47
N SER A 187 13.76 -14.85 16.95
CA SER A 187 13.72 -15.29 15.54
C SER A 187 12.43 -16.05 15.20
N ALA A 188 11.93 -16.86 16.15
CA ALA A 188 10.67 -17.56 15.99
C ALA A 188 9.47 -16.62 15.77
N PHE A 189 9.50 -15.39 16.30
CA PHE A 189 8.47 -14.40 16.03
C PHE A 189 8.65 -13.74 14.66
N THR A 190 9.88 -13.35 14.29
CA THR A 190 10.15 -12.71 13.00
C THR A 190 9.86 -13.67 11.84
N ASP A 191 10.26 -14.94 11.98
CA ASP A 191 10.00 -15.98 10.99
C ASP A 191 8.48 -16.21 10.86
N ALA A 192 7.77 -16.32 11.99
CA ALA A 192 6.32 -16.55 11.96
C ALA A 192 5.52 -15.34 11.47
N LEU A 193 6.01 -14.10 11.69
CA LEU A 193 5.42 -12.89 11.13
C LEU A 193 5.64 -12.82 9.61
N TYR A 194 6.84 -13.16 9.13
CA TYR A 194 7.16 -13.23 7.71
C TYR A 194 6.30 -14.27 6.98
N ASP A 195 6.15 -15.47 7.57
CA ASP A 195 5.32 -16.55 7.02
C ASP A 195 3.80 -16.29 7.13
N HIS A 196 3.37 -15.30 7.90
CA HIS A 196 1.94 -14.97 8.06
C HIS A 196 1.34 -14.33 6.80
N SER A 197 2.15 -13.62 6.02
CA SER A 197 1.73 -13.00 4.76
C SER A 197 1.56 -14.07 3.67
N ALA A 198 0.38 -14.66 3.54
CA ALA A 198 0.09 -15.64 2.51
C ALA A 198 -0.91 -15.10 1.46
N GLY A 199 -0.42 -14.81 0.24
CA GLY A 199 -1.19 -14.33 -0.91
C GLY A 199 -0.93 -12.86 -1.27
N PRO A 200 -1.48 -12.36 -2.40
CA PRO A 200 -1.36 -10.94 -2.78
C PRO A 200 -1.90 -10.05 -1.67
N GLY A 201 -1.05 -9.20 -1.10
CA GLY A 201 -1.32 -8.36 0.06
C GLY A 201 -2.13 -7.10 -0.22
N HIS A 202 -3.12 -7.12 -1.13
CA HIS A 202 -3.90 -5.91 -1.45
C HIS A 202 -4.67 -5.41 -0.24
N ARG A 203 -4.62 -4.11 0.07
CA ARG A 203 -5.33 -3.55 1.22
C ARG A 203 -5.55 -2.05 1.15
N VAL A 204 -6.46 -1.56 1.98
CA VAL A 204 -6.67 -0.13 2.28
C VAL A 204 -6.56 0.11 3.79
N GLY A 205 -5.78 1.11 4.17
CA GLY A 205 -5.54 1.43 5.59
C GLY A 205 -4.73 0.36 6.33
N GLY A 206 -4.65 0.49 7.65
CA GLY A 206 -3.79 -0.34 8.49
C GLY A 206 -2.31 -0.02 8.32
N HIS A 207 -1.46 -1.04 8.50
CA HIS A 207 -0.03 -1.02 8.19
C HIS A 207 0.25 -1.66 6.83
N ALA A 208 1.27 -1.13 6.14
CA ALA A 208 1.82 -1.78 4.95
C ALA A 208 2.43 -3.14 5.31
N ASP A 209 2.43 -4.07 4.35
CA ASP A 209 3.25 -5.28 4.38
C ASP A 209 4.41 -5.09 3.39
N PRO A 210 5.49 -4.38 3.79
CA PRO A 210 6.58 -4.03 2.87
C PRO A 210 7.37 -5.27 2.42
N VAL A 211 7.92 -5.19 1.21
CA VAL A 211 8.83 -6.22 0.67
C VAL A 211 10.27 -5.99 1.15
N GLN A 212 10.63 -4.72 1.38
CA GLN A 212 11.98 -4.31 1.75
C GLN A 212 11.99 -3.68 3.15
N ASN A 213 12.15 -2.35 3.25
CA ASN A 213 12.08 -1.59 4.50
C ASN A 213 10.69 -0.98 4.70
N PRO A 214 10.37 -0.39 5.87
CA PRO A 214 9.12 0.35 6.02
C PRO A 214 8.99 1.42 4.93
N VAL A 215 7.87 1.40 4.20
CA VAL A 215 7.61 2.30 3.06
C VAL A 215 7.45 3.76 3.49
N GLU A 216 7.09 3.98 4.76
CA GLU A 216 7.03 5.30 5.39
C GLU A 216 8.41 5.98 5.42
N PHE A 217 9.50 5.21 5.57
CA PHE A 217 10.86 5.76 5.55
C PHE A 217 11.22 6.31 4.17
N GLU A 218 10.86 5.62 3.09
CA GLU A 218 11.15 6.05 1.72
C GLU A 218 10.42 7.35 1.37
N VAL A 219 9.13 7.41 1.69
CA VAL A 219 8.34 8.63 1.49
C VAL A 219 8.87 9.76 2.37
N ALA A 220 9.19 9.49 3.64
CA ALA A 220 9.76 10.49 4.54
C ALA A 220 11.09 11.06 4.04
N HIS A 221 11.99 10.19 3.60
CA HIS A 221 13.27 10.60 3.03
C HIS A 221 13.06 11.45 1.77
N GLY A 222 12.18 11.02 0.88
CA GLY A 222 11.85 11.74 -0.33
C GLY A 222 11.31 13.14 -0.10
N VAL A 223 10.39 13.32 0.85
CA VAL A 223 9.84 14.65 1.17
C VAL A 223 10.82 15.56 1.93
N LEU A 224 11.77 14.98 2.67
CA LEU A 224 12.84 15.73 3.33
C LEU A 224 13.98 16.10 2.37
N GLY A 225 14.10 15.35 1.27
CA GLY A 225 15.06 15.55 0.19
C GLY A 225 16.20 14.54 0.22
N LYS A 226 16.59 14.07 -0.96
CA LYS A 226 17.56 12.97 -1.16
C LYS A 226 18.93 13.15 -0.49
N ASP A 227 19.33 14.39 -0.22
CA ASP A 227 20.61 14.71 0.44
C ASP A 227 20.57 14.49 1.97
N VAL A 228 19.38 14.29 2.55
CA VAL A 228 19.24 13.96 3.97
C VAL A 228 19.77 12.55 4.23
N ARG A 229 20.48 12.37 5.34
CA ARG A 229 20.97 11.04 5.72
C ARG A 229 19.81 10.21 6.26
N TRP A 230 19.78 8.92 5.92
CA TRP A 230 18.79 7.97 6.43
C TRP A 230 18.76 7.84 7.96
N ASP A 231 19.90 8.08 8.64
CA ASP A 231 20.00 8.04 10.10
C ASP A 231 19.66 9.38 10.78
N ASP A 232 19.23 10.39 10.02
CA ASP A 232 18.78 11.67 10.56
C ASP A 232 17.44 11.45 11.32
N PRO A 233 17.35 11.85 12.61
CA PRO A 233 16.13 11.66 13.41
C PRO A 233 14.86 12.22 12.77
N ARG A 234 14.99 13.26 11.93
CA ARG A 234 13.86 13.85 11.20
C ARG A 234 13.19 12.87 10.26
N VAL A 235 13.92 11.89 9.71
CA VAL A 235 13.32 10.87 8.82
C VAL A 235 12.37 9.99 9.60
N ALA A 236 12.76 9.51 10.78
CA ALA A 236 11.90 8.72 11.65
C ALA A 236 10.68 9.52 12.14
N GLU A 237 10.87 10.79 12.53
CA GLU A 237 9.78 11.69 12.93
C GLU A 237 8.80 11.96 11.78
N GLU A 238 9.30 12.02 10.55
CA GLU A 238 8.51 12.28 9.36
C GLU A 238 7.77 11.02 8.89
N ALA A 239 8.39 9.84 8.95
CA ALA A 239 7.79 8.55 8.60
C ALA A 239 6.49 8.30 9.38
N GLU A 240 6.47 8.60 10.68
CA GLU A 240 5.28 8.42 11.52
C GLU A 240 4.09 9.34 11.15
N ARG A 241 4.26 10.30 10.24
CA ARG A 241 3.20 11.21 9.78
C ARG A 241 2.43 10.70 8.57
N TRP A 242 2.87 9.58 8.00
CA TRP A 242 2.26 8.96 6.85
C TRP A 242 1.45 7.75 7.28
N VAL A 243 0.35 7.50 6.58
CA VAL A 243 -0.45 6.29 6.73
C VAL A 243 -0.60 5.64 5.37
N LEU A 244 -0.71 4.31 5.35
CA LEU A 244 -1.07 3.58 4.16
C LEU A 244 -2.47 3.99 3.70
N LEU A 245 -2.56 4.50 2.47
CA LEU A 245 -3.83 4.69 1.78
C LEU A 245 -4.26 3.38 1.12
N ALA A 246 -3.39 2.81 0.29
CA ALA A 246 -3.62 1.55 -0.38
C ALA A 246 -2.32 0.83 -0.71
N GLN A 247 -2.35 -0.50 -0.71
CA GLN A 247 -1.28 -1.36 -1.22
C GLN A 247 -1.89 -2.28 -2.28
N PHE A 248 -1.20 -2.43 -3.41
CA PHE A 248 -1.57 -3.35 -4.47
C PHE A 248 -0.35 -4.21 -4.81
N ASP A 249 -0.48 -5.51 -4.58
CA ASP A 249 0.60 -6.49 -4.75
C ASP A 249 0.69 -6.98 -6.21
N THR A 250 1.73 -7.72 -6.51
CA THR A 250 1.79 -8.57 -7.71
C THR A 250 0.63 -9.56 -7.64
N ASP A 251 -0.10 -9.73 -8.74
CA ASP A 251 -1.31 -10.54 -8.80
C ASP A 251 -1.46 -11.21 -10.18
N ASP A 252 -1.31 -12.54 -10.19
CA ASP A 252 -1.42 -13.36 -11.39
C ASP A 252 -2.83 -13.33 -12.02
N ASP A 253 -3.90 -13.16 -11.23
CA ASP A 253 -5.26 -13.08 -11.78
C ASP A 253 -5.49 -11.77 -12.56
N ALA A 254 -4.75 -10.72 -12.20
CA ALA A 254 -4.79 -9.40 -12.84
C ALA A 254 -3.61 -9.16 -13.80
N ASP A 255 -2.78 -10.17 -14.07
CA ASP A 255 -1.52 -10.06 -14.83
C ASP A 255 -0.64 -8.87 -14.36
N MET A 256 -0.64 -8.56 -13.06
CA MET A 256 0.16 -7.47 -12.47
C MET A 256 1.47 -8.01 -11.91
N MET A 257 2.59 -7.44 -12.36
CA MET A 257 3.93 -7.78 -11.88
C MET A 257 4.74 -6.51 -11.60
N TRP A 258 5.10 -6.29 -10.35
CA TRP A 258 5.87 -5.11 -9.93
C TRP A 258 7.33 -5.48 -9.69
N GLY A 259 8.19 -5.30 -10.71
CA GLY A 259 9.58 -5.75 -10.63
C GLY A 259 9.67 -7.27 -10.46
N ASP A 260 10.45 -7.75 -9.49
CA ASP A 260 10.49 -9.18 -9.10
C ASP A 260 9.52 -9.45 -7.93
N CYS A 261 8.25 -9.71 -8.27
CA CYS A 261 7.17 -10.01 -7.32
C CYS A 261 7.05 -8.98 -6.18
N GLY A 262 7.05 -7.70 -6.53
CA GLY A 262 6.91 -6.58 -5.61
C GLY A 262 5.47 -6.12 -5.39
N ALA A 263 5.32 -4.95 -4.77
CA ALA A 263 4.04 -4.28 -4.55
C ALA A 263 4.16 -2.74 -4.67
N LEU A 264 3.03 -2.11 -4.98
CA LEU A 264 2.84 -0.66 -4.97
C LEU A 264 2.21 -0.22 -3.65
N TYR A 265 2.72 0.88 -3.09
CA TYR A 265 2.25 1.43 -1.82
C TYR A 265 1.94 2.92 -1.99
N TRP A 266 0.67 3.29 -1.85
CA TRP A 266 0.25 4.69 -1.72
C TRP A 266 0.18 5.08 -0.26
N LEU A 267 0.91 6.13 0.09
CA LEU A 267 0.90 6.74 1.41
C LEU A 267 0.32 8.16 1.33
N ILE A 268 -0.39 8.56 2.36
CA ILE A 268 -0.95 9.91 2.46
C ILE A 268 -0.89 10.38 3.91
N ARG A 269 -0.82 11.70 4.13
CA ARG A 269 -0.98 12.22 5.49
C ARG A 269 -2.45 12.16 5.90
N PRO A 270 -2.78 11.88 7.17
CA PRO A 270 -4.17 11.84 7.63
C PRO A 270 -4.95 13.14 7.36
N GLN A 271 -4.30 14.30 7.47
CA GLN A 271 -4.94 15.59 7.16
C GLN A 271 -5.27 15.73 5.67
N ASP A 272 -4.35 15.35 4.78
CA ASP A 272 -4.58 15.37 3.33
C ASP A 272 -5.74 14.43 2.95
N LEU A 273 -5.79 13.26 3.58
CA LEU A 273 -6.88 12.31 3.39
C LEU A 273 -8.24 12.85 3.85
N ALA A 274 -8.29 13.44 5.05
CA ALA A 274 -9.51 14.05 5.59
C ALA A 274 -10.02 15.22 4.72
N GLU A 275 -9.09 16.00 4.14
CA GLU A 275 -9.38 17.11 3.23
C GLU A 275 -9.56 16.66 1.76
N ARG A 276 -9.45 15.35 1.48
CA ARG A 276 -9.60 14.74 0.14
C ARG A 276 -8.58 15.28 -0.87
N ARG A 277 -7.38 15.64 -0.41
CA ARG A 277 -6.25 16.11 -1.22
C ARG A 277 -5.43 14.93 -1.75
N PHE A 278 -6.05 14.11 -2.59
CA PHE A 278 -5.44 12.90 -3.14
C PHE A 278 -4.27 13.19 -4.10
N ASP A 279 -4.14 14.44 -4.57
CA ASP A 279 -2.95 14.96 -5.27
C ASP A 279 -1.68 14.97 -4.38
N ARG A 280 -1.84 14.83 -3.07
CA ARG A 280 -0.75 14.76 -2.08
C ARG A 280 -0.35 13.35 -1.67
N ALA A 281 -1.00 12.33 -2.24
CA ALA A 281 -0.57 10.96 -2.03
C ALA A 281 0.81 10.73 -2.67
N MET A 282 1.68 10.04 -1.95
CA MET A 282 2.98 9.59 -2.39
C MET A 282 2.90 8.11 -2.73
N CYS A 283 3.68 7.66 -3.71
CA CYS A 283 3.75 6.25 -4.08
C CYS A 283 5.20 5.78 -4.02
N THR A 284 5.40 4.54 -3.58
CA THR A 284 6.65 3.81 -3.77
C THR A 284 6.35 2.40 -4.25
N MET A 285 7.31 1.80 -4.95
CA MET A 285 7.27 0.40 -5.40
C MET A 285 8.47 -0.32 -4.81
N GLN A 286 8.24 -1.44 -4.13
CA GLN A 286 9.30 -2.31 -3.62
C GLN A 286 9.17 -3.69 -4.26
N CYS A 287 10.29 -4.33 -4.60
CA CYS A 287 10.36 -5.70 -5.10
C CYS A 287 11.53 -6.48 -4.48
N CYS A 288 11.61 -7.78 -4.77
CA CYS A 288 12.63 -8.68 -4.23
C CYS A 288 14.05 -8.42 -4.75
#